data_AF-A0A9P7EGH3-F1
#
_entry.id   AF-A0A9P7EGH3-F1
#
_cell.length_a   1.000
_cell.length_b   1.000
_cell.length_c   1.000
_cell.angle_alpha   90.00
_cell.angle_beta   90.00
_cell.angle_gamma   90.00
#
_symmetry.space_group_name_H-M   'P 1'
#
loop_
_entity.id
_entity.type
_entity.pdbx_description
1 polymer ?
#
loop_
_entity_poly.entity_id
_entity_poly.type
_entity_poly.pdbx_seq_one_letter_code
_entity_poly.pdbx_strand_id
1 'polypeptide(L)'
;MSLTTNVHLESQTKTGSHSCSPCPSPEGHTHQADHSAGKKSIPNTGWCDSPPIPSCDGSDSEKDWMLKLPYNWSPVCGPDSEELFKTKYESSCWCSAVHFAFLGDPFDAKHCHCRQCQWLHSAPFQWVVIFPKTSVRILENNSDALHCFSTTTKKASHHVPCKVSCDICWVPLFDEGKRMVLAYPSHYGGVPLEFQPSCHIFYGQRIMEVYDGIPKWRGHKDDSELMQEMSNVSGVMPRYKGYDEGLHP
;
A
#
# COMPACT_ATOMS: atom_id res chain seq x y z
N MET A 1 -16.24 -18.21 -35.79
CA MET A 1 -15.05 -18.22 -34.91
C MET A 1 -15.48 -18.78 -33.57
N SER A 2 -14.89 -19.89 -33.12
CA SER A 2 -15.14 -20.43 -31.78
C SER A 2 -14.21 -19.72 -30.80
N LEU A 3 -14.77 -18.99 -29.83
CA LEU A 3 -14.01 -18.39 -28.73
C LEU A 3 -13.62 -19.52 -27.78
N THR A 4 -12.34 -19.89 -27.78
CA THR A 4 -11.79 -20.78 -26.75
C THR A 4 -11.74 -20.00 -25.45
N THR A 5 -12.38 -20.51 -24.41
CA THR A 5 -12.39 -19.86 -23.09
C THR A 5 -10.98 -19.92 -22.47
N ASN A 6 -10.55 -18.84 -21.81
CA ASN A 6 -9.28 -18.80 -21.07
C ASN A 6 -9.27 -19.72 -19.83
N VAL A 7 -10.33 -20.52 -19.62
CA VAL A 7 -10.49 -21.39 -18.45
C VAL A 7 -9.63 -22.63 -18.63
N HIS A 8 -8.36 -22.47 -18.32
CA HIS A 8 -7.32 -23.48 -18.44
C HIS A 8 -7.29 -24.39 -17.20
N LEU A 9 -8.37 -25.15 -16.94
CA LEU A 9 -8.30 -26.23 -15.96
C LEU A 9 -7.31 -27.33 -16.42
N GLU A 10 -7.13 -27.50 -17.73
CA GLU A 10 -6.33 -28.57 -18.35
C GLU A 10 -5.17 -28.07 -19.23
N SER A 11 -4.68 -26.83 -19.07
CA SER A 11 -3.44 -26.42 -19.79
C SER A 11 -2.31 -27.39 -19.47
N GLN A 12 -1.69 -27.94 -20.52
CA GLN A 12 -0.38 -28.53 -20.39
C GLN A 12 0.59 -27.43 -19.92
N THR A 13 1.15 -27.63 -18.73
CA THR A 13 2.20 -26.77 -18.21
C THR A 13 3.43 -26.93 -19.11
N LYS A 14 3.92 -25.81 -19.65
CA LYS A 14 5.20 -25.80 -20.35
C LYS A 14 6.30 -25.67 -19.32
N THR A 15 7.31 -26.53 -19.37
CA THR A 15 8.53 -26.36 -18.58
C THR A 15 9.29 -25.15 -19.12
N GLY A 16 9.31 -24.06 -18.36
CA GLY A 16 10.19 -22.92 -18.58
C GLY A 16 11.39 -22.99 -17.65
N SER A 17 12.48 -22.30 -17.98
CA SER A 17 13.54 -22.02 -17.01
C SER A 17 12.93 -21.34 -15.79
N HIS A 18 13.27 -21.81 -14.58
CA HIS A 18 12.88 -21.13 -13.35
C HIS A 18 13.29 -19.66 -13.44
N SER A 19 12.38 -18.74 -13.09
CA SER A 19 12.75 -17.33 -12.98
C SER A 19 13.79 -17.21 -11.87
N CYS A 20 15.03 -16.89 -12.22
CA CYS A 20 16.06 -16.47 -11.27
C CYS A 20 15.81 -15.05 -10.74
N SER A 21 14.56 -14.58 -10.72
CA SER A 21 14.20 -13.42 -9.91
C SER A 21 14.41 -13.88 -8.46
N PRO A 22 15.40 -13.36 -7.73
CA PRO A 22 15.58 -13.76 -6.35
C PRO A 22 14.35 -13.26 -5.58
N CYS A 23 13.35 -14.11 -5.38
CA CYS A 23 12.73 -14.13 -4.07
C CYS A 23 13.91 -14.35 -3.11
N PRO A 24 14.12 -13.47 -2.11
CA PRO A 24 15.11 -13.74 -1.08
C PRO A 24 14.89 -15.19 -0.63
N SER A 25 15.93 -16.01 -0.74
CA SER A 25 15.84 -17.41 -0.34
C SER A 25 15.24 -17.49 1.07
N PRO A 26 14.45 -18.52 1.41
CA PRO A 26 13.97 -18.71 2.78
C PRO A 26 15.09 -18.70 3.82
N GLU A 27 16.32 -19.05 3.40
CA GLU A 27 17.53 -19.02 4.21
C GLU A 27 18.02 -17.59 4.57
N GLY A 28 17.53 -16.56 3.87
CA GLY A 28 17.72 -15.13 4.17
C GLY A 28 16.59 -14.53 5.00
N HIS A 29 15.46 -15.24 5.14
CA HIS A 29 14.60 -15.02 6.29
C HIS A 29 15.34 -15.63 7.47
N THR A 30 16.15 -14.83 8.15
CA THR A 30 16.30 -15.07 9.57
C THR A 30 14.88 -15.26 10.10
N HIS A 31 14.56 -16.46 10.62
CA HIS A 31 13.44 -16.70 11.54
C HIS A 31 13.61 -15.89 12.86
N GLN A 32 14.33 -14.77 12.76
CA GLN A 32 14.94 -13.87 13.71
C GLN A 32 15.02 -12.46 13.10
N ALA A 33 14.27 -12.14 12.02
CA ALA A 33 13.63 -10.84 12.03
C ALA A 33 12.65 -10.92 13.20
N ASP A 34 13.18 -10.56 14.36
CA ASP A 34 12.44 -10.48 15.60
C ASP A 34 11.09 -9.85 15.26
N HIS A 35 10.00 -10.64 15.31
CA HIS A 35 8.66 -10.08 15.14
C HIS A 35 8.34 -9.12 16.31
N SER A 36 9.24 -9.02 17.29
CA SER A 36 9.37 -7.92 18.23
C SER A 36 10.33 -6.81 17.75
N ALA A 37 10.41 -6.54 16.44
CA ALA A 37 10.99 -5.30 15.93
C ALA A 37 10.34 -4.16 16.71
N GLY A 38 11.08 -3.65 17.70
CA GLY A 38 10.56 -2.69 18.66
C GLY A 38 9.88 -1.58 17.89
N LYS A 39 8.72 -1.10 18.38
CA LYS A 39 7.94 -0.05 17.72
C LYS A 39 8.90 0.98 17.11
N LYS A 40 9.04 0.98 15.79
CA LYS A 40 9.88 1.97 15.09
C LYS A 40 9.42 3.33 15.61
N SER A 41 10.34 4.16 16.10
CA SER A 41 9.97 5.49 16.53
C SER A 41 9.60 6.31 15.29
N ILE A 42 8.69 7.27 15.46
CA ILE A 42 8.43 8.26 14.40
C ILE A 42 9.74 9.04 14.22
N PRO A 43 10.29 9.12 12.99
CA PRO A 43 11.53 9.86 12.77
C PRO A 43 11.34 11.34 13.12
N ASN A 44 12.40 11.97 13.62
CA ASN A 44 12.40 13.41 13.81
C ASN A 44 12.42 14.08 12.42
N THR A 45 11.28 14.63 12.05
CA THR A 45 11.01 15.27 10.75
C THR A 45 11.10 16.79 10.85
N GLY A 46 11.47 17.32 12.03
CA GLY A 46 11.37 18.73 12.37
C GLY A 46 9.93 19.23 12.57
N TRP A 47 8.94 18.32 12.52
CA TRP A 47 7.58 18.61 12.94
C TRP A 47 7.47 18.61 14.47
N CYS A 48 6.96 19.71 15.03
CA CYS A 48 6.89 19.93 16.47
C CYS A 48 5.44 20.15 16.95
N ASP A 49 4.52 19.35 16.44
CA ASP A 49 3.09 19.36 16.80
C ASP A 49 2.39 20.71 16.59
N SER A 50 2.97 21.58 15.75
CA SER A 50 2.44 22.88 15.38
C SER A 50 2.61 23.14 13.88
N PRO A 51 1.51 23.27 13.11
CA PRO A 51 0.12 23.07 13.54
C PRO A 51 -0.17 21.60 13.96
N PRO A 52 -1.31 21.28 14.59
CA PRO A 52 -1.66 19.88 14.89
C PRO A 52 -1.81 19.04 13.61
N ILE A 53 -1.68 17.71 13.72
CA ILE A 53 -1.88 16.82 12.57
C ILE A 53 -3.30 17.04 12.00
N PRO A 54 -3.41 17.51 10.74
CA PRO A 54 -4.68 17.81 10.09
C PRO A 54 -5.54 16.56 9.89
N SER A 55 -6.85 16.78 9.91
CA SER A 55 -7.87 15.78 9.59
C SER A 55 -7.83 14.52 10.49
N CYS A 56 -7.25 14.59 11.68
CA CYS A 56 -7.16 13.42 12.57
C CYS A 56 -8.55 12.85 12.96
N ASP A 57 -9.59 13.69 12.94
CA ASP A 57 -10.96 13.27 13.24
C ASP A 57 -11.73 12.75 12.01
N GLY A 58 -11.31 13.11 10.80
CA GLY A 58 -11.93 12.68 9.53
C GLY A 58 -13.18 13.48 9.17
N SER A 59 -13.01 14.71 8.71
CA SER A 59 -14.08 15.58 8.19
C SER A 59 -13.68 16.21 6.85
N ASP A 60 -14.67 16.74 6.12
CA ASP A 60 -14.49 17.56 4.91
C ASP A 60 -14.43 19.07 5.21
N SER A 61 -14.54 19.44 6.49
CA SER A 61 -14.58 20.83 6.95
C SER A 61 -13.19 21.47 7.06
N GLU A 62 -12.12 20.69 6.89
CA GLU A 62 -10.77 21.21 7.00
C GLU A 62 -10.42 22.08 5.79
N LYS A 63 -10.40 23.39 6.03
CA LYS A 63 -9.92 24.36 5.06
C LYS A 63 -8.42 24.23 4.87
N ASP A 64 -7.99 24.54 3.65
CA ASP A 64 -6.58 24.65 3.28
C ASP A 64 -5.76 23.40 3.61
N TRP A 65 -6.40 22.23 3.55
CA TRP A 65 -5.75 20.93 3.85
C TRP A 65 -4.51 20.68 2.98
N MET A 66 -4.48 21.22 1.76
CA MET A 66 -3.31 21.16 0.87
C MET A 66 -2.09 21.92 1.42
N LEU A 67 -2.27 22.89 2.33
CA LEU A 67 -1.21 23.63 3.01
C LEU A 67 -0.78 22.97 4.33
N LYS A 68 -1.09 21.68 4.49
CA LYS A 68 -0.83 20.91 5.71
C LYS A 68 -0.32 19.53 5.34
N LEU A 69 0.11 18.77 6.35
CA LEU A 69 0.52 17.37 6.21
C LEU A 69 -0.54 16.51 5.50
N PRO A 70 -0.18 15.57 4.61
CA PRO A 70 1.16 15.26 4.08
C PRO A 70 1.50 16.04 2.79
N TYR A 71 0.85 17.18 2.55
CA TYR A 71 0.99 17.95 1.31
C TYR A 71 2.06 19.03 1.47
N ASN A 72 1.68 20.30 1.44
CA ASN A 72 2.63 21.41 1.51
C ASN A 72 2.84 21.84 2.97
N TRP A 73 3.96 21.43 3.57
CA TRP A 73 4.34 21.85 4.92
C TRP A 73 5.87 21.97 5.02
N SER A 74 6.32 22.85 5.90
CA SER A 74 7.74 23.04 6.23
C SER A 74 8.02 22.64 7.68
N PRO A 75 9.21 22.12 7.99
CA PRO A 75 9.65 21.90 9.36
C PRO A 75 9.68 23.22 10.15
N VAL A 76 8.90 23.32 11.24
CA VAL A 76 8.65 24.61 11.92
C VAL A 76 9.60 24.86 13.10
N CYS A 77 10.46 23.91 13.47
CA CYS A 77 11.27 24.03 14.68
C CYS A 77 12.79 24.05 14.44
N GLY A 78 13.38 25.24 14.57
CA GLY A 78 14.83 25.48 14.67
C GLY A 78 15.45 26.15 13.43
N PRO A 79 16.65 26.77 13.57
CA PRO A 79 17.37 27.39 12.46
C PRO A 79 17.78 26.40 11.35
N ASP A 80 17.82 25.10 11.66
CA ASP A 80 18.21 24.02 10.74
C ASP A 80 17.02 23.13 10.34
N SER A 81 15.78 23.62 10.51
CA SER A 81 14.58 22.78 10.40
C SER A 81 14.40 22.17 9.00
N GLU A 82 14.69 22.91 7.93
CA GLU A 82 14.67 22.40 6.55
C GLU A 82 15.74 21.32 6.29
N GLU A 83 16.85 21.30 7.04
CA GLU A 83 17.85 20.22 6.94
C GLU A 83 17.37 18.90 7.56
N LEU A 84 16.36 18.96 8.43
CA LEU A 84 15.79 17.76 9.06
C LEU A 84 14.94 16.96 8.09
N PHE A 85 14.28 17.59 7.11
CA PHE A 85 13.52 16.85 6.09
C PHE A 85 14.43 16.39 4.95
N LYS A 86 15.19 15.31 5.17
CA LYS A 86 16.00 14.67 4.11
C LYS A 86 15.19 13.61 3.36
N THR A 87 14.86 13.90 2.11
CA THR A 87 14.20 12.95 1.20
C THR A 87 15.05 11.69 1.06
N LYS A 88 14.46 10.53 1.38
CA LYS A 88 15.03 9.19 1.13
C LYS A 88 14.41 8.55 -0.10
N TYR A 89 13.11 8.76 -0.31
CA TYR A 89 12.37 8.21 -1.44
C TYR A 89 11.52 9.28 -2.12
N GLU A 90 11.30 9.11 -3.42
CA GLU A 90 10.45 9.96 -4.25
C GLU A 90 9.47 9.09 -5.02
N SER A 91 8.26 9.59 -5.24
CA SER A 91 7.25 8.90 -6.04
C SER A 91 6.48 9.88 -6.90
N SER A 92 6.33 9.56 -8.18
CA SER A 92 5.57 10.38 -9.13
C SER A 92 4.45 9.57 -9.76
N CYS A 93 3.32 10.21 -10.08
CA CYS A 93 2.33 9.56 -10.95
C CYS A 93 2.93 9.28 -12.34
N TRP A 94 2.28 8.42 -13.14
CA TRP A 94 2.79 8.03 -14.47
C TRP A 94 3.03 9.21 -15.41
N CYS A 95 2.20 10.25 -15.35
CA CYS A 95 2.37 11.47 -16.16
C CYS A 95 3.27 12.53 -15.53
N SER A 96 3.86 12.24 -14.36
CA SER A 96 4.72 13.14 -13.59
C SER A 96 4.09 14.46 -13.13
N ALA A 97 2.77 14.63 -13.28
CA ALA A 97 2.08 15.85 -12.83
C ALA A 97 2.01 15.98 -11.30
N VAL A 98 2.03 14.86 -10.57
CA VAL A 98 1.98 14.82 -9.11
C VAL A 98 3.20 14.07 -8.59
N HIS A 99 3.95 14.70 -7.68
CA HIS A 99 5.21 14.19 -7.14
C HIS A 99 5.27 14.38 -5.62
N PHE A 100 5.71 13.35 -4.89
CA PHE A 100 5.88 13.34 -3.43
C PHE A 100 7.29 12.93 -3.02
N ALA A 101 7.75 13.50 -1.90
CA ALA A 101 8.97 13.12 -1.20
C ALA A 101 8.64 12.43 0.13
N PHE A 102 9.46 11.43 0.47
CA PHE A 102 9.32 10.62 1.68
C PHE A 102 10.62 10.62 2.49
N LEU A 103 10.50 10.84 3.79
CA LEU A 103 11.60 10.82 4.75
C LEU A 103 11.65 9.50 5.53
N GLY A 104 12.86 8.95 5.60
CA GLY A 104 13.17 7.78 6.42
C GLY A 104 12.56 6.50 5.87
N ASP A 105 12.63 5.43 6.66
CA ASP A 105 12.09 4.12 6.30
C ASP A 105 10.63 3.95 6.72
N PRO A 106 9.85 3.15 5.97
CA PRO A 106 8.48 2.89 6.34
C PRO A 106 8.40 2.13 7.65
N PHE A 107 7.30 2.38 8.37
CA PHE A 107 6.96 1.62 9.56
C PHE A 107 6.79 0.14 9.22
N ASP A 108 5.99 -0.13 8.20
CA ASP A 108 5.58 -1.47 7.81
C ASP A 108 5.09 -1.44 6.35
N ALA A 109 5.03 -2.60 5.71
CA ALA A 109 4.47 -2.77 4.38
C ALA A 109 3.60 -4.03 4.35
N LYS A 110 2.49 -4.00 3.60
CA LYS A 110 1.48 -5.07 3.61
C LYS A 110 0.87 -5.29 2.24
N HIS A 111 0.41 -6.52 2.01
CA HIS A 111 -0.54 -6.83 0.95
C HIS A 111 -1.97 -6.84 1.52
N CYS A 112 -2.82 -5.92 1.06
CA CYS A 112 -4.22 -5.83 1.47
C CYS A 112 -5.14 -6.49 0.45
N HIS A 113 -5.88 -7.51 0.88
CA HIS A 113 -6.79 -8.30 0.05
C HIS A 113 -8.26 -7.90 0.20
N CYS A 114 -8.57 -6.78 0.86
CA CYS A 114 -9.97 -6.41 1.06
C CYS A 114 -10.66 -6.04 -0.27
N ARG A 115 -11.97 -6.30 -0.39
CA ARG A 115 -12.74 -6.02 -1.61
C ARG A 115 -12.66 -4.57 -2.07
N GLN A 116 -12.62 -3.63 -1.13
CA GLN A 116 -12.48 -2.21 -1.44
C GLN A 116 -11.15 -1.92 -2.14
N CYS A 117 -10.04 -2.47 -1.65
CA CYS A 117 -8.73 -2.34 -2.30
C CYS A 117 -8.74 -3.03 -3.67
N GLN A 118 -9.32 -4.22 -3.78
CA GLN A 118 -9.40 -4.93 -5.07
C GLN A 118 -10.11 -4.08 -6.14
N TRP A 119 -11.25 -3.49 -5.80
CA TRP A 119 -12.03 -2.67 -6.72
C TRP A 119 -11.34 -1.36 -7.07
N LEU A 120 -10.85 -0.62 -6.08
CA LEU A 120 -10.27 0.72 -6.30
C LEU A 120 -8.93 0.68 -7.04
N HIS A 121 -8.21 -0.45 -6.96
CA HIS A 121 -6.93 -0.62 -7.65
C HIS A 121 -7.03 -1.51 -8.88
N SER A 122 -8.19 -2.10 -9.15
CA SER A 122 -8.35 -3.12 -10.20
C SER A 122 -7.27 -4.20 -10.14
N ALA A 123 -6.95 -4.63 -8.92
CA ALA A 123 -5.85 -5.55 -8.63
C ALA A 123 -6.29 -6.66 -7.66
N PRO A 124 -5.67 -7.86 -7.70
CA PRO A 124 -5.99 -8.95 -6.78
C PRO A 124 -5.78 -8.60 -5.30
N PHE A 125 -4.83 -7.71 -5.04
CA PHE A 125 -4.55 -7.12 -3.75
C PHE A 125 -3.81 -5.80 -3.95
N GLN A 126 -3.80 -4.96 -2.91
CA GLN A 126 -3.05 -3.71 -2.90
C GLN A 126 -1.78 -3.85 -2.08
N TRP A 127 -0.64 -3.44 -2.63
CA TRP A 127 0.60 -3.31 -1.88
C TRP A 127 0.69 -1.90 -1.29
N VAL A 128 0.81 -1.83 0.03
CA VAL A 128 0.89 -0.59 0.77
C VAL A 128 2.15 -0.52 1.62
N VAL A 129 2.76 0.66 1.66
CA VAL A 129 3.94 0.99 2.46
C VAL A 129 3.57 2.15 3.39
N ILE A 130 3.79 2.00 4.69
CA ILE A 130 3.19 2.87 5.71
C ILE A 130 4.22 3.87 6.22
N PHE A 131 3.95 5.16 6.05
CA PHE A 131 4.75 6.27 6.57
C PHE A 131 3.91 7.14 7.52
N PRO A 132 4.50 7.80 8.52
CA PRO A 132 3.80 8.86 9.23
C PRO A 132 3.54 10.04 8.28
N LYS A 133 2.44 10.78 8.47
CA LYS A 133 2.14 11.96 7.65
C LYS A 133 3.29 12.97 7.65
N THR A 134 3.98 13.10 8.78
CA THR A 134 5.16 13.97 8.97
C THR A 134 6.38 13.53 8.16
N SER A 135 6.40 12.33 7.60
CA SER A 135 7.46 11.88 6.70
C SER A 135 7.14 12.13 5.23
N VAL A 136 6.01 12.77 4.89
CA VAL A 136 5.56 12.89 3.49
C VAL A 136 5.28 14.36 3.17
N ARG A 137 5.75 14.82 2.01
CA ARG A 137 5.41 16.15 1.47
C ARG A 137 5.19 16.08 -0.03
N ILE A 138 4.32 16.94 -0.54
CA ILE A 138 4.17 17.12 -1.98
C ILE A 138 5.32 17.98 -2.51
N LEU A 139 5.92 17.57 -3.62
CA LEU A 139 6.94 18.34 -4.34
C LEU A 139 6.32 19.11 -5.51
N GLU A 140 5.42 18.46 -6.26
CA GLU A 140 4.78 19.04 -7.43
C GLU A 140 3.31 18.62 -7.52
N ASN A 141 2.46 19.57 -7.92
CA ASN A 141 1.06 19.37 -8.25
C ASN A 141 0.70 20.21 -9.48
N ASN A 142 1.19 19.77 -10.65
CA ASN A 142 1.01 20.48 -11.89
C ASN A 142 -0.45 20.39 -12.34
N SER A 143 -1.01 21.53 -12.77
CA SER A 143 -2.41 21.65 -13.22
C SER A 143 -3.45 21.20 -12.18
N ASP A 144 -3.14 21.32 -10.89
CA ASP A 144 -4.02 20.89 -9.79
C ASP A 144 -4.49 19.44 -9.94
N ALA A 145 -3.63 18.57 -10.48
CA ALA A 145 -3.95 17.20 -10.84
C ALA A 145 -4.15 16.24 -9.64
N LEU A 146 -4.03 16.70 -8.40
CA LEU A 146 -4.22 15.89 -7.21
C LEU A 146 -5.72 15.71 -6.89
N HIS A 147 -6.16 14.46 -6.77
CA HIS A 147 -7.54 14.11 -6.50
C HIS A 147 -7.69 13.26 -5.24
N CYS A 148 -8.76 13.53 -4.49
CA CYS A 148 -9.11 12.84 -3.27
C CYS A 148 -10.49 12.19 -3.37
N PHE A 149 -10.58 10.90 -3.06
CA PHE A 149 -11.86 10.17 -2.96
C PHE A 149 -12.03 9.56 -1.58
N SER A 150 -13.08 9.95 -0.87
CA SER A 150 -13.40 9.37 0.44
C SER A 150 -14.24 8.12 0.28
N THR A 151 -13.76 7.00 0.82
CA THR A 151 -14.53 5.74 0.84
C THR A 151 -15.65 5.77 1.87
N THR A 152 -15.57 6.67 2.86
CA THR A 152 -16.59 6.87 3.90
C THR A 152 -17.80 7.60 3.33
N THR A 153 -17.57 8.75 2.68
CA THR A 153 -18.66 9.56 2.12
C THR A 153 -19.03 9.16 0.69
N LYS A 154 -18.19 8.35 0.02
CA LYS A 154 -18.28 7.97 -1.40
C LYS A 154 -18.31 9.17 -2.34
N LYS A 155 -17.55 10.22 -2.00
CA LYS A 155 -17.46 11.48 -2.75
C LYS A 155 -16.02 11.80 -3.11
N ALA A 156 -15.85 12.54 -4.19
CA ALA A 156 -14.61 13.22 -4.54
C ALA A 156 -14.40 14.41 -3.59
N SER A 157 -13.83 14.13 -2.42
CA SER A 157 -13.57 15.12 -1.37
C SER A 157 -12.40 14.66 -0.50
N HIS A 158 -11.66 15.64 0.04
CA HIS A 158 -10.69 15.40 1.11
C HIS A 158 -11.44 15.16 2.43
N HIS A 159 -11.72 13.89 2.72
CA HIS A 159 -12.32 13.45 3.98
C HIS A 159 -11.62 12.15 4.38
N VAL A 160 -10.61 12.27 5.24
CA VAL A 160 -9.77 11.13 5.59
C VAL A 160 -10.54 10.08 6.42
N PRO A 161 -10.26 8.78 6.29
CA PRO A 161 -9.34 8.20 5.32
C PRO A 161 -9.84 8.37 3.87
N CYS A 162 -8.97 8.82 2.98
CA CYS A 162 -9.29 9.01 1.56
C CYS A 162 -8.20 8.48 0.64
N LYS A 163 -8.61 8.08 -0.56
CA LYS A 163 -7.73 7.69 -1.67
C LYS A 163 -7.18 8.93 -2.33
N VAL A 164 -5.88 8.97 -2.58
CA VAL A 164 -5.20 10.04 -3.30
C VAL A 164 -4.73 9.50 -4.65
N SER A 165 -5.08 10.19 -5.73
CA SER A 165 -4.78 9.80 -7.11
C SER A 165 -4.45 11.03 -7.97
N CYS A 166 -3.95 10.79 -9.18
CA CYS A 166 -3.78 11.84 -10.19
C CYS A 166 -5.01 11.91 -11.11
N ASP A 167 -5.59 13.09 -11.35
CA ASP A 167 -6.74 13.31 -12.24
C ASP A 167 -6.38 13.26 -13.73
N ILE A 168 -5.10 13.37 -14.08
CA ILE A 168 -4.66 13.32 -15.48
C ILE A 168 -4.49 11.86 -15.93
N CYS A 169 -3.76 11.05 -15.17
CA CYS A 169 -3.45 9.66 -15.54
C CYS A 169 -4.17 8.61 -14.68
N TRP A 170 -5.01 9.03 -13.74
CA TRP A 170 -5.83 8.17 -12.87
C TRP A 170 -5.06 7.22 -11.95
N VAL A 171 -3.74 7.38 -11.88
CA VAL A 171 -2.89 6.50 -11.08
C VAL A 171 -3.16 6.76 -9.59
N PRO A 172 -3.50 5.71 -8.80
CA PRO A 172 -3.57 5.83 -7.35
C PRO A 172 -2.16 5.97 -6.77
N LEU A 173 -1.98 6.90 -5.84
CA LEU A 173 -0.68 7.26 -5.26
C LEU A 173 -0.53 6.74 -3.81
N PHE A 174 -1.53 6.98 -2.97
CA PHE A 174 -1.57 6.52 -1.58
C PHE A 174 -2.97 6.64 -0.98
N ASP A 175 -3.17 6.07 0.22
CA ASP A 175 -4.27 6.48 1.10
C ASP A 175 -3.77 7.46 2.15
N GLU A 176 -4.47 8.57 2.30
CA GLU A 176 -4.27 9.44 3.45
C GLU A 176 -5.13 8.93 4.60
N GLY A 177 -4.49 8.42 5.65
CA GLY A 177 -5.16 8.06 6.89
C GLY A 177 -5.25 9.23 7.87
N LYS A 178 -5.58 8.94 9.13
CA LYS A 178 -5.65 9.96 10.20
C LYS A 178 -4.28 10.47 10.62
N ARG A 179 -3.28 9.59 10.70
CA ARG A 179 -1.90 9.91 11.13
C ARG A 179 -0.81 9.36 10.18
N MET A 180 -1.20 8.45 9.30
CA MET A 180 -0.29 7.73 8.43
C MET A 180 -0.68 7.95 6.98
N VAL A 181 0.32 7.89 6.10
CA VAL A 181 0.19 7.73 4.66
C VAL A 181 0.45 6.28 4.31
N LEU A 182 -0.42 5.72 3.50
CA LEU A 182 -0.37 4.34 3.01
C LEU A 182 0.02 4.41 1.53
N ALA A 183 1.31 4.51 1.26
CA ALA A 183 1.88 4.74 -0.06
C ALA A 183 1.94 3.50 -0.95
N TYR A 184 1.81 3.70 -2.26
CA TYR A 184 1.82 2.62 -3.24
C TYR A 184 3.16 2.57 -3.98
N PRO A 185 3.97 1.51 -3.77
CA PRO A 185 5.39 1.51 -4.12
C PRO A 185 5.69 1.35 -5.61
N SER A 186 4.70 1.04 -6.44
CA SER A 186 4.87 0.75 -7.87
C SER A 186 5.42 1.93 -8.70
N HIS A 187 5.43 3.15 -8.16
CA HIS A 187 5.80 4.37 -8.87
C HIS A 187 7.08 5.05 -8.33
N TYR A 188 7.95 4.28 -7.67
CA TYR A 188 9.20 4.76 -7.04
C TYR A 188 10.47 4.54 -7.91
N GLY A 189 10.31 4.20 -9.20
CA GLY A 189 11.45 3.91 -10.09
C GLY A 189 12.17 2.59 -9.79
N GLY A 190 11.55 1.73 -8.99
CA GLY A 190 12.09 0.50 -8.43
C GLY A 190 11.54 0.32 -7.02
N VAL A 191 11.51 -0.90 -6.49
CA VAL A 191 11.01 -1.13 -5.13
C VAL A 191 12.17 -1.46 -4.17
N PRO A 192 12.46 -0.57 -3.19
CA PRO A 192 13.47 -0.82 -2.16
C PRO A 192 13.19 -2.08 -1.34
N LEU A 193 14.24 -2.64 -0.72
CA LEU A 193 14.11 -3.81 0.14
C LEU A 193 13.28 -3.50 1.41
N GLU A 194 13.32 -2.25 1.87
CA GLU A 194 12.57 -1.77 3.03
C GLU A 194 11.05 -1.74 2.79
N PHE A 195 10.61 -1.86 1.53
CA PHE A 195 9.20 -1.88 1.15
C PHE A 195 8.64 -3.31 1.11
N GLN A 196 9.48 -4.33 1.34
CA GLN A 196 9.05 -5.72 1.33
C GLN A 196 7.94 -5.93 2.37
N PRO A 197 6.80 -6.54 1.96
CA PRO A 197 5.66 -6.68 2.83
C PRO A 197 5.94 -7.67 3.95
N SER A 198 5.52 -7.31 5.17
CA SER A 198 5.67 -8.18 6.34
C SER A 198 4.57 -9.24 6.43
N CYS A 199 3.43 -9.01 5.77
CA CYS A 199 2.28 -9.91 5.79
C CYS A 199 1.22 -9.57 4.74
N HIS A 200 0.26 -10.48 4.60
CA HIS A 200 -1.02 -10.26 3.94
C HIS A 200 -2.09 -10.00 5.01
N ILE A 201 -2.94 -9.02 4.77
CA ILE A 201 -4.13 -8.73 5.58
C ILE A 201 -5.40 -8.87 4.75
N PHE A 202 -6.49 -9.21 5.41
CA PHE A 202 -7.79 -9.51 4.78
C PHE A 202 -7.72 -10.65 3.77
N TYR A 203 -6.78 -11.59 3.94
CA TYR A 203 -6.50 -12.68 3.01
C TYR A 203 -7.68 -13.66 2.85
N GLY A 204 -8.63 -13.64 3.79
CA GLY A 204 -9.90 -14.35 3.64
C GLY A 204 -10.77 -13.87 2.47
N GLN A 205 -10.50 -12.67 1.93
CA GLN A 205 -11.22 -12.09 0.79
C GLN A 205 -10.44 -12.19 -0.53
N ARG A 206 -9.29 -12.87 -0.53
CA ARG A 206 -8.43 -13.02 -1.71
C ARG A 206 -9.19 -13.58 -2.90
N ILE A 207 -8.82 -13.12 -4.08
CA ILE A 207 -9.28 -13.70 -5.36
C ILE A 207 -8.18 -14.45 -6.07
N MET A 208 -7.02 -14.60 -5.47
CA MET A 208 -5.92 -15.39 -6.01
C MET A 208 -5.05 -15.87 -4.87
N GLU A 209 -4.54 -17.09 -4.98
CA GLU A 209 -3.55 -17.60 -4.04
C GLU A 209 -2.18 -17.00 -4.34
N VAL A 210 -1.50 -16.55 -3.29
CA VAL A 210 -0.13 -16.01 -3.34
C VAL A 210 0.74 -16.90 -2.47
N TYR A 211 1.79 -17.47 -3.05
CA TYR A 211 2.74 -18.36 -2.38
C TYR A 211 4.11 -17.68 -2.29
N ASP A 212 4.25 -16.78 -1.33
CA ASP A 212 5.41 -15.90 -1.16
C ASP A 212 6.10 -16.06 0.20
N GLY A 213 5.65 -16.99 1.04
CA GLY A 213 6.32 -17.34 2.28
C GLY A 213 6.12 -16.34 3.42
N ILE A 214 5.35 -15.27 3.22
CA ILE A 214 5.06 -14.29 4.26
C ILE A 214 3.68 -14.54 4.95
N PRO A 215 3.54 -14.22 6.25
CA PRO A 215 2.34 -14.48 7.05
C PRO A 215 1.04 -13.97 6.41
N LYS A 216 -0.04 -14.76 6.49
CA LYS A 216 -1.35 -14.45 5.90
C LYS A 216 -2.43 -14.35 6.96
N TRP A 217 -2.95 -13.15 7.21
CA TRP A 217 -4.00 -12.91 8.20
C TRP A 217 -5.37 -12.86 7.54
N ARG A 218 -6.36 -13.56 8.10
CA ARG A 218 -7.74 -13.57 7.59
C ARG A 218 -8.35 -12.16 7.56
N GLY A 219 -8.00 -11.33 8.54
CA GLY A 219 -8.38 -9.92 8.69
C GLY A 219 -7.15 -9.04 8.97
N HIS A 220 -7.18 -8.22 10.01
CA HIS A 220 -6.03 -7.41 10.41
C HIS A 220 -4.89 -8.27 11.01
N LYS A 221 -3.65 -7.80 10.81
CA LYS A 221 -2.44 -8.37 11.41
C LYS A 221 -2.59 -8.41 12.94
N ASP A 222 -2.26 -9.53 13.56
CA ASP A 222 -2.30 -9.77 15.02
C ASP A 222 -3.71 -9.75 15.66
N ASP A 223 -4.74 -9.28 14.95
CA ASP A 223 -6.14 -9.20 15.43
C ASP A 223 -7.07 -10.25 14.78
N SER A 224 -6.53 -11.17 13.99
CA SER A 224 -7.33 -12.17 13.28
C SER A 224 -6.65 -13.52 13.18
N GLU A 225 -7.32 -14.50 12.61
CA GLU A 225 -6.75 -15.84 12.38
C GLU A 225 -5.56 -15.77 11.41
N LEU A 226 -4.43 -16.36 11.80
CA LEU A 226 -3.31 -16.61 10.92
C LEU A 226 -3.60 -17.85 10.05
N MET A 227 -3.69 -17.63 8.75
CA MET A 227 -4.01 -18.65 7.75
C MET A 227 -2.75 -19.36 7.26
N GLN A 228 -2.82 -20.68 7.15
CA GLN A 228 -1.73 -21.50 6.62
C GLN A 228 -1.64 -21.37 5.09
N GLU A 229 -0.44 -21.09 4.58
CA GLU A 229 -0.19 -20.91 3.14
C GLU A 229 -0.26 -22.23 2.36
N MET A 230 0.35 -23.30 2.88
CA MET A 230 0.32 -24.64 2.30
C MET A 230 -0.07 -25.67 3.36
N SER A 231 -0.99 -26.58 3.02
CA SER A 231 -1.26 -27.74 3.87
C SER A 231 -0.25 -28.86 3.56
N ASN A 232 0.09 -29.66 4.57
CA ASN A 232 0.92 -30.85 4.40
C ASN A 232 0.16 -32.03 3.76
N VAL A 233 -1.07 -31.79 3.30
CA VAL A 233 -1.92 -32.81 2.69
C VAL A 233 -1.66 -32.80 1.19
N SER A 234 -1.19 -33.93 0.65
CA SER A 234 -1.02 -34.10 -0.80
C SER A 234 -2.36 -33.86 -1.51
N GLY A 235 -2.41 -32.90 -2.42
CA GLY A 235 -3.64 -32.54 -3.13
C GLY A 235 -3.41 -31.60 -4.30
N VAL A 236 -4.48 -31.31 -5.05
CA VAL A 236 -4.46 -30.33 -6.14
C VAL A 236 -4.57 -28.94 -5.51
N MET A 237 -3.58 -28.08 -5.76
CA MET A 237 -3.64 -26.67 -5.40
C MET A 237 -4.95 -26.09 -5.93
N PRO A 238 -5.79 -25.44 -5.09
CA PRO A 238 -6.98 -24.80 -5.59
C PRO A 238 -6.56 -23.69 -6.56
N ARG A 239 -6.61 -24.00 -7.86
CA ARG A 239 -6.51 -22.96 -8.90
C ARG A 239 -7.63 -21.97 -8.67
N TYR A 240 -7.45 -20.74 -9.15
CA TYR A 240 -8.52 -19.74 -9.17
C TYR A 240 -9.82 -20.39 -9.66
N LYS A 241 -10.73 -20.64 -8.72
CA LYS A 241 -12.10 -21.02 -9.04
C LYS A 241 -12.80 -19.68 -9.23
N GLY A 242 -12.93 -19.26 -10.49
CA GLY A 242 -13.94 -18.27 -10.82
C GLY A 242 -15.26 -18.72 -10.17
N TYR A 243 -16.09 -17.77 -9.74
CA TYR A 243 -17.40 -18.10 -9.20
C TYR A 243 -18.14 -18.98 -10.22
N ASP A 244 -18.48 -20.20 -9.82
CA ASP A 244 -19.36 -21.06 -10.58
C ASP A 244 -20.78 -20.59 -10.25
N GLU A 245 -21.52 -20.05 -11.22
CA GLU A 245 -22.85 -19.43 -11.05
C GLU A 245 -23.95 -20.41 -10.60
N GLY A 246 -23.60 -21.57 -10.05
CA GLY A 246 -24.53 -22.64 -9.66
C GLY A 246 -24.78 -22.80 -8.16
N LEU A 247 -24.18 -22.00 -7.27
CA LEU A 247 -24.34 -22.16 -5.82
C LEU A 247 -24.51 -20.82 -5.10
N HIS A 248 -25.76 -20.34 -5.04
CA HIS A 248 -26.23 -19.41 -4.01
C HIS A 248 -27.69 -19.71 -3.66
N PRO A 249 -28.08 -19.78 -2.38
CA PRO A 249 -29.23 -19.03 -1.90
C PRO A 249 -28.90 -17.52 -1.76
#